data_AF-A0AAV7KF53-F1
#
_entry.id   AF-A0AAV7KF53-F1
#
_cell.length_a   1.000
_cell.length_b   1.000
_cell.length_c   1.000
_cell.angle_alpha   90.00
_cell.angle_beta   90.00
_cell.angle_gamma   90.00
#
_symmetry.space_group_name_H-M   'P 1'
#
loop_
_entity.id
_entity.type
_entity.pdbx_description
1 polymer ?
#
loop_
_entity_poly.entity_id
_entity_poly.type
_entity_poly.pdbx_seq_one_letter_code
_entity_poly.pdbx_strand_id
1 'polypeptide(L)'
;MELERRDFRAMMFYDFMRKISMEQSHDNLAEAFQDQAPSKRTVERWYLDFRRERTSLQDEARSGRPSTAATPETIAAAETLIREDSRINYEQFAETLKIGKSAIILFYMIILVSEGLRPDGSLIISLKCN
;
A
#
# COMPACT_ATOMS: atom_id res chain seq x y z
N MET A 1 3.09 -4.58 27.93
CA MET A 1 3.72 -4.83 26.62
C MET A 1 2.71 -4.37 25.60
N GLU A 2 3.02 -3.31 24.84
CA GLU A 2 2.13 -2.78 23.81
C GLU A 2 2.26 -3.67 22.57
N LEU A 3 1.14 -4.25 22.11
CA LEU A 3 1.11 -5.10 20.92
C LEU A 3 0.60 -4.31 19.72
N GLU A 4 1.31 -4.38 18.62
CA GLU A 4 0.91 -3.77 17.36
C GLU A 4 0.02 -4.73 16.55
N ARG A 5 -0.70 -4.17 15.57
CA ARG A 5 -1.50 -4.97 14.63
C ARG A 5 -0.69 -6.04 13.92
N ARG A 6 0.59 -5.79 13.67
CA ARG A 6 1.51 -6.74 13.04
C ARG A 6 1.76 -7.96 13.92
N ASP A 7 1.82 -7.79 15.24
CA ASP A 7 2.07 -8.87 16.17
C ASP A 7 0.90 -9.87 16.17
N PHE A 8 -0.34 -9.35 16.19
CA PHE A 8 -1.52 -10.18 16.04
C PHE A 8 -1.54 -10.97 14.73
N ARG A 9 -1.09 -10.37 13.62
CA ARG A 9 -1.00 -11.08 12.33
C ARG A 9 0.02 -12.22 12.37
N ALA A 10 1.16 -12.00 13.01
CA ALA A 10 2.17 -13.03 13.19
C ALA A 10 1.63 -14.20 14.05
N MET A 11 0.91 -13.89 15.13
CA MET A 11 0.27 -14.91 15.97
C MET A 11 -0.80 -15.70 15.20
N MET A 12 -1.68 -15.02 14.46
CA MET A 12 -2.68 -15.69 13.60
C MET A 12 -2.02 -16.56 12.52
N PHE A 13 -0.90 -16.11 11.94
CA PHE A 13 -0.15 -16.90 10.95
C PHE A 13 0.47 -18.15 11.58
N TYR A 14 1.02 -18.03 12.78
CA TYR A 14 1.52 -19.17 13.55
C TYR A 14 0.42 -20.20 13.84
N ASP A 15 -0.75 -19.75 14.29
CA ASP A 15 -1.91 -20.62 14.54
C ASP A 15 -2.39 -21.30 13.26
N PHE A 16 -2.43 -20.57 12.15
CA PHE A 16 -2.76 -21.13 10.83
C PHE A 16 -1.79 -22.23 10.40
N MET A 17 -0.48 -22.02 10.59
CA MET A 17 0.55 -23.02 10.30
C MET A 17 0.38 -24.27 11.17
N ARG A 18 -0.06 -24.10 12.42
CA ARG A 18 -0.39 -25.18 13.36
C ARG A 18 -1.72 -25.88 13.08
N LYS A 19 -2.45 -25.48 12.03
CA LYS A 19 -3.77 -26.01 11.68
C LYS A 19 -4.83 -25.79 12.77
N ILE A 20 -4.65 -24.77 13.59
CA ILE A 20 -5.67 -24.31 14.53
C ILE A 20 -6.79 -23.64 13.74
N SER A 21 -8.05 -23.95 14.07
CA SER A 21 -9.21 -23.34 13.41
C SER A 21 -9.27 -21.84 13.68
N MET A 22 -9.90 -21.09 12.77
CA MET A 22 -10.10 -19.65 12.93
C MET A 22 -10.84 -19.30 14.24
N GLU A 23 -11.86 -20.10 14.58
CA GLU A 23 -12.66 -19.92 15.79
C GLU A 23 -11.79 -20.12 17.04
N GLN A 24 -11.01 -21.20 17.07
CA GLN A 24 -10.11 -21.47 18.19
C GLN A 24 -9.01 -20.41 18.31
N SER A 25 -8.45 -19.93 17.19
CA SER A 25 -7.44 -18.86 17.22
C SER A 25 -8.04 -17.56 17.74
N HIS A 26 -9.26 -17.20 17.33
CA HIS A 26 -9.97 -16.06 17.89
C HIS A 26 -10.17 -16.19 19.40
N ASP A 27 -10.64 -17.34 19.87
CA ASP A 27 -10.93 -17.55 21.28
C ASP A 27 -9.65 -17.52 22.13
N ASN A 28 -8.56 -18.13 21.65
CA ASN A 28 -7.24 -18.06 22.29
C ASN A 28 -6.71 -16.62 22.37
N LEU A 29 -6.85 -15.84 21.29
CA LEU A 29 -6.40 -14.45 21.26
C LEU A 29 -7.26 -13.56 22.17
N ALA A 30 -8.58 -13.79 22.19
CA ALA A 30 -9.51 -13.06 23.05
C ALA A 30 -9.28 -13.37 24.54
N GLU A 31 -9.00 -14.62 24.89
CA GLU A 31 -8.67 -15.02 26.26
C GLU A 31 -7.35 -14.40 26.72
N ALA A 32 -6.32 -14.40 25.87
CA ALA A 32 -4.99 -13.91 26.23
C ALA A 32 -4.87 -12.37 26.25
N PHE A 33 -5.54 -11.67 25.32
CA PHE A 33 -5.32 -10.24 25.09
C PHE A 33 -6.56 -9.36 25.33
N GLN A 34 -7.72 -9.96 25.61
CA GLN A 34 -8.98 -9.29 25.92
C GLN A 34 -9.29 -8.13 24.95
N ASP A 35 -9.37 -6.89 25.44
CA ASP A 35 -9.73 -5.71 24.65
C ASP A 35 -8.75 -5.37 23.53
N GLN A 36 -7.50 -5.87 23.62
CA GLN A 36 -6.50 -5.68 22.56
C GLN A 36 -6.62 -6.73 21.45
N ALA A 37 -7.39 -7.80 21.66
CA ALA A 37 -7.50 -8.88 20.71
C ALA A 37 -8.17 -8.43 19.40
N PRO A 38 -7.74 -8.98 18.25
CA PRO A 38 -8.40 -8.71 16.98
C PRO A 38 -9.83 -9.25 16.98
N SER A 39 -10.75 -8.51 16.37
CA SER A 39 -12.13 -8.96 16.23
C SER A 39 -12.22 -10.24 15.39
N LYS A 40 -13.26 -11.05 15.62
CA LYS A 40 -13.55 -12.27 14.84
C LYS A 40 -13.48 -12.06 13.33
N ARG A 41 -14.03 -10.95 12.82
CA ARG A 41 -13.99 -10.58 11.39
C ARG A 41 -12.56 -10.34 10.88
N THR A 42 -11.70 -9.77 11.72
CA THR A 42 -10.29 -9.55 11.39
C THR A 42 -9.54 -10.88 11.28
N VAL A 43 -9.76 -11.79 12.25
CA VAL A 43 -9.19 -13.14 12.24
C VAL A 43 -9.64 -13.91 10.99
N GLU A 44 -10.93 -13.89 10.68
CA GLU A 44 -11.48 -14.52 9.48
C GLU A 44 -10.82 -14.03 8.20
N ARG A 45 -10.68 -12.71 8.03
CA ARG A 45 -10.05 -12.11 6.85
C ARG A 45 -8.61 -12.61 6.69
N TRP A 46 -7.81 -12.59 7.76
CA TRP A 46 -6.42 -13.04 7.70
C TRP A 46 -6.31 -14.54 7.40
N TYR A 47 -7.18 -15.37 8.00
CA TYR A 47 -7.25 -16.78 7.69
C TYR A 47 -7.59 -17.05 6.22
N LEU A 48 -8.47 -16.26 5.60
CA LEU A 48 -8.76 -16.34 4.17
C LEU A 48 -7.55 -15.92 3.32
N ASP A 49 -6.85 -14.86 3.72
CA ASP A 49 -5.65 -14.39 3.01
C ASP A 49 -4.50 -15.42 3.10
N PHE A 50 -4.33 -16.10 4.24
CA PHE A 50 -3.36 -17.19 4.40
C PHE A 50 -3.70 -18.41 3.55
N ARG A 51 -4.99 -18.76 3.40
CA ARG A 51 -5.45 -19.80 2.47
C ARG A 51 -5.17 -19.44 1.01
N ARG A 52 -5.09 -18.15 0.69
CA ARG A 52 -4.74 -17.62 -0.63
C ARG A 52 -3.23 -17.43 -0.81
N GLU A 53 -2.43 -18.00 0.09
CA GLU A 53 -0.96 -17.95 0.07
C GLU A 53 -0.38 -16.52 0.11
N ARG A 54 -1.14 -15.54 0.59
CA ARG A 54 -0.59 -14.21 0.90
C ARG A 54 0.25 -14.32 2.17
N THR A 55 1.56 -14.24 2.01
CA THR A 55 2.54 -14.36 3.11
C THR A 55 2.95 -13.01 3.72
N SER A 56 2.57 -11.89 3.10
CA SER A 56 2.87 -10.57 3.66
C SER A 56 2.01 -10.30 4.90
N LEU A 57 2.66 -10.14 6.04
CA LEU A 57 2.03 -9.70 7.29
C LEU A 57 1.90 -8.16 7.37
N GLN A 58 2.46 -7.45 6.38
CA GLN A 58 2.36 -6.00 6.29
C GLN A 58 1.04 -5.58 5.66
N ASP A 59 0.56 -4.39 6.03
CA ASP A 59 -0.52 -3.78 5.26
C ASP A 59 -0.01 -3.49 3.85
N GLU A 60 -0.73 -3.99 2.84
CA GLU A 60 -0.55 -3.49 1.48
C GLU A 60 -0.75 -1.97 1.51
N ALA A 61 0.10 -1.24 0.77
CA ALA A 61 -0.07 0.19 0.60
C ALA A 61 -1.52 0.44 0.19
N ARG A 62 -2.25 1.24 0.97
CA ARG A 62 -3.63 1.59 0.64
C ARG A 62 -3.60 2.32 -0.70
N SER A 63 -4.01 1.64 -1.76
CA SER A 63 -4.34 2.30 -3.01
C SER A 63 -5.56 3.18 -2.73
N GLY A 64 -5.31 4.49 -2.56
CA GLY A 64 -6.37 5.47 -2.65
C GLY A 64 -7.03 5.38 -4.04
N ARG A 65 -8.27 5.86 -4.16
CA ARG A 65 -8.98 5.87 -5.44
C ARG A 65 -8.12 6.61 -6.49
N PRO A 66 -7.64 5.93 -7.55
CA PRO A 66 -7.05 6.66 -8.65
C PRO A 66 -8.13 7.54 -9.26
N SER A 67 -7.80 8.81 -9.47
CA SER A 67 -8.67 9.73 -10.21
C SER A 67 -9.06 9.08 -11.54
N THR A 68 -10.31 9.22 -11.98
CA THR A 68 -10.78 8.73 -13.29
C THR A 68 -9.96 9.29 -14.46
N ALA A 69 -9.17 10.34 -14.22
CA ALA A 69 -8.25 10.92 -15.18
C ALA A 69 -6.90 10.18 -15.32
N ALA A 70 -6.59 9.20 -14.46
CA ALA A 70 -5.33 8.43 -14.48
C ALA A 70 -5.48 7.17 -15.32
N THR A 71 -5.46 7.34 -16.64
CA THR A 71 -5.35 6.26 -17.62
C THR A 71 -3.86 5.98 -17.95
N PRO A 72 -3.49 4.79 -18.44
CA PRO A 72 -2.11 4.50 -18.83
C PRO A 72 -1.52 5.54 -19.80
N GLU A 73 -2.33 6.06 -20.72
CA GLU A 73 -1.92 7.05 -21.71
C GLU A 73 -1.62 8.41 -21.08
N THR A 74 -2.44 8.84 -20.12
CA THR A 74 -2.25 10.11 -19.40
C THR A 74 -1.09 10.04 -18.42
N ILE A 75 -0.83 8.86 -17.83
CA ILE A 75 0.36 8.61 -17.00
C ILE A 75 1.63 8.69 -17.86
N ALA A 76 1.67 8.02 -19.01
CA ALA A 76 2.85 8.04 -19.89
C ALA A 76 3.14 9.44 -20.45
N ALA A 77 2.09 10.19 -20.79
CA ALA A 77 2.22 11.59 -21.22
C ALA A 77 2.73 12.50 -20.10
N ALA A 78 2.25 12.31 -18.87
CA ALA A 78 2.74 12.99 -17.67
C ALA A 78 4.23 12.71 -17.40
N GLU A 79 4.65 11.44 -17.49
CA GLU A 79 6.05 11.03 -17.34
C GLU A 79 6.96 11.68 -18.37
N THR A 80 6.52 11.73 -19.62
CA THR A 80 7.29 12.34 -20.73
C THR A 80 7.47 13.85 -20.49
N LEU A 81 6.40 14.56 -20.12
CA LEU A 81 6.44 16.00 -19.85
C LEU A 81 7.37 16.37 -18.69
N ILE A 82 7.34 15.60 -17.59
CA ILE A 82 8.21 15.84 -16.43
C ILE A 82 9.68 15.54 -16.77
N ARG A 83 9.93 14.50 -17.58
CA ARG A 83 11.29 14.15 -18.01
C ARG A 83 11.88 15.17 -18.97
N GLU A 84 11.06 15.75 -19.83
CA GLU A 84 11.46 16.82 -20.76
C GLU A 84 11.68 18.15 -20.04
N ASP A 85 10.80 18.51 -19.10
CA ASP A 85 10.95 19.71 -18.29
C ASP A 85 10.54 19.48 -16.82
N SER A 86 11.55 19.24 -15.98
CA SER A 86 11.37 19.11 -14.53
C SER A 86 10.89 20.39 -13.83
N ARG A 87 10.88 21.54 -14.52
CA ARG A 87 10.37 22.83 -14.02
C ARG A 87 8.99 23.19 -14.58
N ILE A 88 8.33 22.26 -15.27
CA ILE A 88 7.00 22.50 -15.85
C ILE A 88 6.04 22.98 -14.77
N ASN A 89 5.34 24.08 -15.07
CA ASN A 89 4.41 24.64 -14.11
C ASN A 89 3.07 23.89 -14.14
N TYR A 90 2.31 24.05 -13.06
CA TYR A 90 1.04 23.38 -12.88
C TYR A 90 0.03 23.68 -14.02
N GLU A 91 0.00 24.91 -14.53
CA GLU A 91 -0.96 25.35 -15.54
C GLU A 91 -0.67 24.72 -16.91
N GLN A 92 0.60 24.68 -17.30
CA GLN A 92 1.07 24.02 -18.52
C GLN A 92 0.79 22.51 -18.50
N PHE A 93 0.98 21.88 -17.35
CA PHE A 93 0.70 20.46 -17.17
C PHE A 93 -0.81 20.15 -17.26
N ALA A 94 -1.65 21.02 -16.67
CA ALA A 94 -3.11 20.92 -16.76
C ALA A 94 -3.64 21.16 -18.18
N GLU A 95 -3.06 22.12 -18.91
CA GLU A 95 -3.43 22.44 -20.27
C GLU A 95 -3.07 21.32 -21.25
N THR A 96 -1.86 20.74 -21.09
CA THR A 96 -1.34 19.71 -21.99
C THR A 96 -2.08 18.38 -21.81
N LEU A 97 -2.32 17.97 -20.56
CA LEU A 97 -3.00 16.70 -20.28
C LEU A 97 -4.52 16.83 -20.23
N LYS A 98 -5.05 18.06 -20.15
CA LYS A 98 -6.48 18.38 -19.93
C LYS A 98 -7.02 17.76 -18.64
N ILE A 99 -6.21 17.79 -17.58
CA ILE A 99 -6.53 17.15 -16.29
C ILE A 99 -6.61 18.18 -15.17
N GLY A 100 -7.58 17.99 -14.27
CA GLY A 100 -7.78 18.85 -13.11
C GLY A 100 -6.67 18.76 -12.06
N LYS A 101 -6.58 19.80 -11.20
CA LYS A 101 -5.47 19.99 -10.25
C LYS A 101 -5.17 18.77 -9.37
N SER A 102 -6.22 18.11 -8.94
CA SER A 102 -6.17 16.96 -8.05
C SER A 102 -5.45 15.74 -8.64
N ALA A 103 -5.54 15.54 -9.96
CA ALA A 103 -4.89 14.40 -10.60
C ALA A 103 -3.41 14.66 -10.90
N ILE A 104 -3.00 15.90 -11.12
CA ILE A 104 -1.59 16.29 -11.35
C ILE A 104 -0.73 15.97 -10.13
N ILE A 105 -1.22 16.32 -8.94
CA ILE A 105 -0.56 15.99 -7.67
C ILE A 105 -0.45 14.46 -7.51
N LEU A 106 -1.48 13.72 -7.93
CA LEU A 106 -1.48 12.26 -7.88
C LEU A 106 -0.48 11.65 -8.87
N PHE A 107 -0.38 12.16 -10.11
CA PHE A 107 0.62 11.70 -11.08
C PHE A 107 2.04 11.92 -10.58
N TYR A 108 2.32 13.09 -10.00
CA TYR A 108 3.62 13.37 -9.40
C TYR A 108 3.95 12.36 -8.30
N MET A 109 2.98 12.01 -7.44
CA MET A 109 3.16 11.00 -6.40
C MET A 109 3.32 9.58 -6.97
N ILE A 110 2.62 9.22 -8.04
CA ILE A 110 2.76 7.91 -8.73
C ILE A 110 4.15 7.78 -9.36
N ILE A 111 4.62 8.82 -10.05
CA ILE A 111 5.93 8.84 -10.73
C ILE A 111 7.07 8.83 -9.70
N LEU A 112 6.95 9.59 -8.60
CA LEU A 112 7.94 9.55 -7.51
C LEU A 112 8.02 8.15 -6.84
N VAL A 113 6.90 7.42 -6.78
CA VAL A 113 6.87 6.04 -6.27
C VAL A 113 7.38 5.02 -7.31
N SER A 114 7.19 5.25 -8.61
CA SER A 114 7.67 4.36 -9.68
C SER A 114 9.18 4.52 -9.98
N GLU A 115 9.71 5.75 -9.90
CA GLU A 115 11.14 6.04 -10.04
C GLU A 115 11.90 6.00 -8.69
N GLY A 116 11.19 5.85 -7.57
CA GLY A 116 11.79 5.79 -6.24
C GLY A 116 12.48 7.08 -5.81
N LEU A 117 12.02 8.26 -6.24
CA LEU A 117 12.59 9.56 -5.86
C LEU A 117 11.86 10.19 -4.66
N ARG A 118 12.61 10.81 -3.76
CA ARG A 118 12.13 11.71 -2.71
C ARG A 118 11.68 13.04 -3.32
N PRO A 119 10.79 13.77 -2.63
CA PRO A 119 10.35 15.11 -3.06
C PRO A 119 11.45 16.18 -3.11
N ASP A 120 12.67 15.90 -2.63
CA ASP A 120 13.85 16.76 -2.74
C ASP A 120 14.79 16.36 -3.90
N GLY A 121 14.41 15.39 -4.74
CA GLY A 121 15.21 14.91 -5.86
C GLY A 121 16.16 13.75 -5.54
N SER A 122 16.18 13.23 -4.30
CA SER A 122 17.09 12.15 -3.91
C SER A 122 16.45 10.76 -3.97
N LEU A 123 17.17 9.73 -4.42
CA LEU A 123 16.63 8.37 -4.58
C LEU A 123 16.35 7.69 -3.21
N ILE A 124 15.13 7.19 -2.99
CA ILE A 124 14.77 6.22 -1.96
C ILE A 124 15.15 4.83 -2.46
N ILE A 125 16.35 4.43 -2.04
CA ILE A 125 16.91 3.07 -2.00
C ILE A 125 17.41 2.53 -3.34
N SER A 126 18.74 2.44 -3.38
CA SER A 126 19.53 1.52 -4.17
C SER A 126 18.94 0.09 -4.16
N LEU A 127 18.27 -0.31 -5.24
CA LEU A 127 18.09 -1.71 -5.60
C LEU A 127 18.68 -1.95 -6.99
N LYS A 128 20.01 -1.88 -7.04
CA LYS A 128 20.83 -2.62 -8.00
C LYS A 128 22.21 -2.89 -7.38
N CYS A 129 22.22 -3.82 -6.43
CA CYS A 129 23.27 -4.82 -6.28
C CYS A 129 22.48 -6.13 -6.25
N ASN A 130 22.42 -6.94 -7.29
CA ASN A 130 23.49 -7.52 -8.11
C ASN A 130 22.99 -7.76 -9.54
#